data_AF-A0A9D3YWG2-F1
#
_entry.id   AF-A0A9D3YWG2-F1
#
_cell.length_a   1.000
_cell.length_b   1.000
_cell.length_c   1.000
_cell.angle_alpha   90.00
_cell.angle_beta   90.00
_cell.angle_gamma   90.00
#
_symmetry.space_group_name_H-M   'P 1'
#
loop_
_entity.id
_entity.type
_entity.pdbx_description
1 polymer ?
#
loop_
_entity_poly.entity_id
_entity_poly.type
_entity_poly.pdbx_seq_one_letter_code
_entity_poly.pdbx_strand_id
1 'polypeptide(L)'
;MGNNLPDEWKAVMMSINPFIGRVTATKPITLHPMETRTITGFVRKMKNTDAAITEAFEDKHSHSAIVCPRVVTVNNAGKTVRIPVRIFNVTARPIKIKARQSLCQLNEVQV
;
A
#
# COMPACT_ATOMS: atom_id res chain seq x y z
N MET A 1 -24.18 21.64 -5.73
CA MET A 1 -23.58 21.96 -7.05
C MET A 1 -22.56 20.87 -7.35
N GLY A 2 -22.90 19.95 -8.25
CA GLY A 2 -22.02 18.86 -8.64
C GLY A 2 -20.97 19.38 -9.61
N ASN A 3 -19.70 19.36 -9.23
CA ASN A 3 -18.60 19.70 -10.13
C ASN A 3 -18.45 18.60 -11.17
N ASN A 4 -19.14 18.74 -12.31
CA ASN A 4 -18.89 17.91 -13.48
C ASN A 4 -17.56 18.33 -14.10
N LEU A 5 -16.49 17.69 -13.64
CA LEU A 5 -15.17 17.79 -14.25
C LEU A 5 -15.29 17.45 -15.76
N PRO A 6 -14.68 18.22 -16.68
CA PRO A 6 -14.70 17.89 -18.09
C PRO A 6 -14.06 16.52 -18.35
N ASP A 7 -14.56 15.78 -19.35
CA ASP A 7 -14.18 14.38 -19.54
C ASP A 7 -12.69 14.20 -19.86
N GLU A 8 -12.06 15.18 -20.49
CA GLU A 8 -10.60 15.23 -20.70
C GLU A 8 -9.82 15.24 -19.39
N TRP A 9 -10.28 16.03 -18.41
CA TRP A 9 -9.67 16.07 -17.07
C TRP A 9 -9.93 14.79 -16.29
N LYS A 10 -11.07 14.13 -16.50
CA LYS A 10 -11.32 12.79 -15.92
C LYS A 10 -10.37 11.77 -16.52
N ALA A 11 -10.16 11.79 -17.84
CA ALA A 11 -9.25 10.87 -18.52
C ALA A 11 -7.80 11.06 -18.04
N VAL A 12 -7.34 12.31 -17.92
CA VAL A 12 -6.02 12.65 -17.37
C VAL A 12 -5.90 12.24 -15.90
N MET A 13 -6.91 12.48 -15.06
CA MET A 13 -6.89 12.00 -13.67
C MET A 13 -6.90 10.47 -13.57
N MET A 14 -7.60 9.78 -14.48
CA MET A 14 -7.58 8.32 -14.55
C MET A 14 -6.23 7.78 -15.04
N SER A 15 -5.53 8.49 -15.94
CA SER A 15 -4.17 8.10 -16.37
C SER A 15 -3.10 8.40 -15.30
N ILE A 16 -3.33 9.38 -14.43
CA ILE A 16 -2.45 9.76 -13.31
C ILE A 16 -2.75 8.95 -12.04
N ASN A 17 -3.72 8.02 -12.05
CA ASN A 17 -4.02 7.20 -10.89
C ASN A 17 -3.31 5.84 -10.98
N PRO A 18 -2.04 5.71 -10.53
CA PRO A 18 -1.33 4.44 -10.58
C PRO A 18 -1.86 3.46 -9.54
N PHE A 19 -2.93 3.75 -8.79
CA PHE A 19 -3.41 2.87 -7.73
C PHE A 19 -3.81 1.48 -8.25
N ILE A 20 -3.09 0.46 -7.79
CA ILE A 20 -3.36 -0.95 -8.11
C ILE A 20 -4.15 -1.61 -6.97
N GLY A 21 -3.87 -1.26 -5.72
CA GLY A 21 -4.57 -1.86 -4.58
C GLY A 21 -3.96 -1.53 -3.23
N ARG A 22 -4.56 -2.10 -2.18
CA ARG A 22 -4.04 -2.01 -0.80
C ARG A 22 -3.45 -3.34 -0.39
N VAL A 23 -2.25 -3.29 0.17
CA VAL A 23 -1.63 -4.45 0.79
C VAL A 23 -2.18 -4.58 2.20
N THR A 24 -2.63 -5.77 2.58
CA THR A 24 -3.24 -6.03 3.89
C THR A 24 -2.43 -7.03 4.70
N ALA A 25 -2.42 -6.86 6.02
CA ALA A 25 -1.72 -7.75 6.93
C ALA A 25 -2.35 -9.15 6.94
N THR A 26 -1.54 -10.20 6.89
CA THR A 26 -2.00 -11.59 6.96
C THR A 26 -2.40 -12.00 8.38
N LYS A 27 -1.67 -11.50 9.38
CA LYS A 27 -1.83 -11.82 10.81
C LYS A 27 -1.62 -10.58 11.66
N PRO A 28 -2.04 -10.59 12.94
CA PRO A 28 -1.72 -9.52 13.87
C PRO A 28 -0.19 -9.42 14.06
N ILE A 29 0.33 -8.19 14.07
CA ILE A 29 1.75 -7.92 14.21
C ILE A 29 1.92 -6.82 15.26
N THR A 30 2.87 -7.04 16.17
CA THR A 30 3.34 -5.99 17.08
C THR A 30 4.70 -5.51 16.60
N LEU A 31 4.83 -4.20 16.42
CA LEU A 31 6.11 -3.52 16.19
C LEU A 31 6.53 -2.82 17.46
N HIS A 32 7.71 -3.12 17.97
CA HIS A 32 8.28 -2.46 19.14
C HIS A 32 8.71 -1.02 18.80
N PRO A 33 8.90 -0.15 19.81
CA PRO A 33 9.44 1.18 19.59
C PRO A 33 10.75 1.14 18.80
N MET A 34 10.90 2.04 17.83
CA MET A 34 12.09 2.15 16.98
C MET A 34 12.44 0.87 16.20
N GLU A 35 11.50 -0.06 16.06
CA GLU A 35 11.70 -1.29 15.31
C GLU A 35 11.41 -1.08 13.82
N THR A 36 12.31 -1.55 12.97
CA THR A 36 12.04 -1.78 11.54
C THR A 36 11.80 -3.26 11.30
N ARG A 37 10.70 -3.61 10.62
CA ARG A 37 10.38 -5.00 10.27
C ARG A 37 9.81 -5.10 8.87
N THR A 38 10.19 -6.15 8.15
CA THR A 38 9.56 -6.52 6.88
C THR A 38 8.40 -7.47 7.16
N ILE A 39 7.20 -7.08 6.73
CA ILE A 39 5.95 -7.80 6.93
C ILE A 39 5.44 -8.28 5.58
N THR A 40 5.09 -9.56 5.48
CA THR A 40 4.42 -10.09 4.28
C THR A 40 2.93 -9.82 4.35
N GLY A 41 2.47 -8.87 3.54
CA GLY A 41 1.07 -8.61 3.30
C GLY A 41 0.56 -9.29 2.03
N PHE A 42 -0.74 -9.16 1.77
CA PHE A 42 -1.34 -9.63 0.52
C PHE A 42 -2.25 -8.59 -0.10
N VAL A 43 -2.38 -8.69 -1.41
CA VAL A 43 -3.30 -7.90 -2.22
C VAL A 43 -4.07 -8.86 -3.13
N ARG A 44 -5.37 -8.61 -3.30
CA ARG A 44 -6.28 -9.46 -4.08
C ARG A 44 -6.79 -8.68 -5.28
N LYS A 45 -7.09 -9.40 -6.37
CA LYS A 45 -7.74 -8.85 -7.58
C LYS A 45 -7.02 -7.61 -8.14
N MET A 46 -5.70 -7.68 -8.25
CA MET A 46 -4.95 -6.61 -8.90
C MET A 46 -5.09 -6.67 -10.42
N LYS A 47 -4.92 -5.50 -11.05
CA LYS A 47 -4.62 -5.41 -12.48
C LYS A 47 -3.28 -6.10 -12.77
N ASN A 48 -3.11 -6.53 -14.01
CA ASN A 48 -1.88 -7.20 -14.43
C ASN A 48 -0.79 -6.13 -14.61
N THR A 49 0.20 -6.13 -13.72
CA THR A 49 1.30 -5.16 -13.70
C THR A 49 2.57 -5.88 -13.29
N ASP A 50 3.70 -5.60 -13.95
CA ASP A 50 4.96 -6.28 -13.69
C ASP A 50 5.67 -5.77 -12.43
N ALA A 51 5.57 -4.47 -12.16
CA ALA A 51 6.22 -3.82 -11.03
C ALA A 51 5.32 -2.73 -10.41
N ALA A 52 5.37 -2.63 -9.09
CA ALA A 52 4.63 -1.61 -8.35
C ALA A 52 5.46 -1.08 -7.18
N ILE A 53 5.09 0.10 -6.67
CA ILE A 53 5.72 0.76 -5.54
C ILE A 53 4.81 0.61 -4.33
N THR A 54 5.35 0.14 -3.21
CA THR A 54 4.67 0.20 -1.92
C THR A 54 4.80 1.61 -1.37
N GLU A 55 3.71 2.30 -1.09
CA GLU A 55 3.74 3.66 -0.55
C GLU A 55 2.87 3.78 0.71
N ALA A 56 3.27 4.68 1.61
CA ALA A 56 2.41 5.05 2.73
C ALA A 56 1.12 5.66 2.17
N PHE A 57 0.00 5.37 2.81
CA PHE A 57 -1.26 6.05 2.52
C PHE A 57 -1.74 6.72 3.80
N GLU A 58 -2.39 7.87 3.65
CA GLU A 58 -2.99 8.56 4.77
C GLU A 58 -4.26 7.80 5.20
N ASP A 59 -4.11 7.00 6.26
CA ASP A 59 -5.23 6.59 7.09
C ASP A 59 -5.11 7.31 8.43
N LYS A 60 -6.21 7.48 9.15
CA LYS A 60 -6.22 8.07 10.51
C LYS A 60 -5.31 7.32 11.51
N HIS A 61 -4.78 6.17 11.11
CA HIS A 61 -3.91 5.29 11.90
C HIS A 61 -2.45 5.27 11.39
N SER A 62 -2.11 5.92 10.27
CA SER A 62 -0.79 5.84 9.64
C SER A 62 0.29 6.68 10.35
N HIS A 63 -0.09 7.63 11.22
CA HIS A 63 0.87 8.51 11.91
C HIS A 63 1.85 7.80 12.85
N SER A 64 1.60 6.53 13.18
CA SER A 64 2.43 5.77 14.10
C SER A 64 3.49 4.93 13.39
N ALA A 65 3.26 4.54 12.13
CA ALA A 65 4.13 3.63 11.41
C ALA A 65 4.49 4.18 10.03
N ILE A 66 5.78 4.30 9.75
CA ILE A 66 6.31 4.76 8.47
C ILE A 66 6.51 3.55 7.57
N VAL A 67 5.90 3.55 6.39
CA VAL A 67 6.17 2.57 5.33
C VAL A 67 7.38 3.05 4.54
N CYS A 68 8.39 2.19 4.37
CA CYS A 68 9.52 2.50 3.50
C CYS A 68 9.11 2.24 2.04
N PRO A 69 9.14 3.25 1.16
CA PRO A 69 8.82 3.03 -0.24
C PRO A 69 9.76 2.04 -0.91
N ARG A 70 9.21 1.13 -1.71
CA ARG A 70 10.00 0.11 -2.39
C ARG A 70 9.31 -0.38 -3.65
N VAL A 71 10.08 -0.51 -4.73
CA VAL A 71 9.64 -1.21 -5.94
C VAL A 71 9.60 -2.71 -5.65
N VAL A 72 8.47 -3.34 -5.94
CA VAL A 72 8.21 -4.77 -5.80
C VAL A 72 7.73 -5.33 -7.13
N THR A 73 8.21 -6.52 -7.48
CA THR A 73 7.76 -7.27 -8.65
C THR A 73 6.41 -7.92 -8.36
N VAL A 74 5.46 -7.81 -9.28
CA VAL A 74 4.06 -8.19 -9.07
C VAL A 74 3.57 -9.20 -10.10
N ASN A 75 4.36 -10.25 -10.32
CA ASN A 75 4.05 -11.25 -11.35
C ASN A 75 2.91 -12.18 -10.91
N ASN A 76 1.65 -11.80 -11.12
CA ASN A 76 0.49 -12.72 -11.01
C ASN A 76 -0.83 -12.08 -11.47
N ALA A 77 -1.19 -12.31 -12.74
CA ALA A 77 -2.52 -12.01 -13.28
C ALA A 77 -3.61 -12.76 -12.49
N GLY A 78 -4.53 -12.03 -11.84
CA GLY A 78 -5.77 -12.58 -11.29
C GLY A 78 -5.68 -13.38 -9.98
N LYS A 79 -4.50 -13.52 -9.36
CA LYS A 79 -4.30 -14.26 -8.09
C LYS A 79 -4.05 -13.32 -6.91
N THR A 80 -4.05 -13.89 -5.70
CA THR A 80 -3.59 -13.19 -4.50
C THR A 80 -2.07 -13.11 -4.52
N VAL A 81 -1.52 -11.90 -4.45
CA VAL A 81 -0.07 -11.68 -4.48
C VAL A 81 0.42 -11.36 -3.08
N ARG A 82 1.57 -11.93 -2.69
CA ARG A 82 2.26 -11.62 -1.44
C ARG A 82 3.25 -10.48 -1.68
N ILE A 83 3.13 -9.42 -0.89
CA ILE A 83 3.96 -8.23 -1.02
C ILE A 83 4.77 -8.05 0.27
N PRO A 84 6.11 -8.02 0.21
CA PRO A 84 6.92 -7.64 1.35
C PRO A 84 6.82 -6.13 1.56
N VAL A 85 6.38 -5.71 2.74
CA VAL A 85 6.25 -4.29 3.13
C VAL A 85 7.18 -4.03 4.30
N ARG A 86 8.12 -3.10 4.13
CA ARG A 86 9.03 -2.70 5.21
C ARG A 86 8.39 -1.54 5.98
N ILE A 87 8.20 -1.74 7.27
CA ILE A 87 7.52 -0.79 8.15
C ILE A 87 8.43 -0.47 9.33
N PHE A 88 8.47 0.81 9.70
CA PHE A 88 9.20 1.34 10.83
C PHE A 88 8.24 1.96 11.85
N ASN A 89 8.35 1.55 13.11
CA ASN A 89 7.65 2.21 14.20
C ASN A 89 8.48 3.40 14.70
N VAL A 90 8.06 4.61 14.34
CA VAL A 90 8.73 5.86 14.75
C VAL A 90 8.38 6.29 16.18
N THR A 91 7.41 5.62 16.81
CA THR A 91 6.90 6.03 18.13
C THR A 91 7.69 5.38 19.27
N ALA A 92 7.60 6.00 20.45
CA ALA A 92 8.14 5.45 21.70
C ALA A 92 7.26 4.33 22.31
N ARG A 93 6.20 3.88 21.63
CA ARG A 93 5.27 2.86 22.12
C ARG A 93 5.11 1.72 21.11
N PRO A 94 4.80 0.49 21.56
CA PRO A 94 4.49 -0.59 20.63
C PRO A 94 3.24 -0.28 19.79
N ILE A 95 3.28 -0.60 18.50
CA ILE A 95 2.13 -0.50 17.60
C ILE A 95 1.59 -1.89 17.32
N LYS A 96 0.27 -2.03 17.36
CA LYS A 96 -0.44 -3.27 17.01
C LYS A 96 -1.14 -3.09 15.67
N ILE A 97 -0.68 -3.82 14.67
CA ILE A 97 -1.33 -3.95 13.38
C ILE A 97 -2.23 -5.18 13.45
N LYS A 98 -3.53 -5.01 13.19
CA LYS A 98 -4.51 -6.11 13.20
C LYS A 98 -4.41 -6.92 11.91
N ALA A 99 -4.85 -8.18 11.96
CA ALA A 99 -5.05 -8.95 10.74
C ALA A 99 -6.01 -8.22 9.80
N ARG A 100 -5.75 -8.28 8.49
CA ARG A 100 -6.48 -7.61 7.40
C ARG A 100 -6.43 -6.07 7.44
N GLN A 101 -5.74 -5.46 8.39
CA GLN A 101 -5.48 -4.02 8.38
C GLN A 101 -4.64 -3.68 7.14
N SER A 102 -4.95 -2.55 6.50
CA SER A 102 -4.17 -2.05 5.38
C SER A 102 -2.80 -1.59 5.86
N LEU A 103 -1.74 -2.09 5.22
CA LEU A 103 -0.34 -1.80 5.53
C LEU A 103 0.17 -0.62 4.71
N CYS A 104 -0.09 -0.64 3.41
CA CYS A 104 0.37 0.35 2.46
C CYS A 104 -0.53 0.36 1.23
N GLN A 105 -0.40 1.41 0.44
CA GLN A 105 -0.93 1.48 -0.92
C GLN A 105 0.10 0.87 -1.88
N LEU A 106 -0.38 0.31 -2.99
CA LEU A 106 0.42 -0.20 -4.07
C LEU A 106 0.10 0.59 -5.34
N ASN A 107 1.11 1.20 -5.93
CA ASN A 107 1.01 2.05 -7.11
C ASN A 107 1.84 1.48 -8.27
N GLU A 108 1.30 1.46 -9.48
CA GLU A 108 1.99 1.05 -10.70
C GLU A 108 3.22 1.93 -10.95
N VAL A 109 4.33 1.28 -11.31
CA VAL A 109 5.51 2.00 -11.79
C VAL A 109 5.21 2.45 -13.22
N GLN A 110 5.10 3.76 -13.44
CA GLN A 110 5.09 4.33 -14.79
C GLN A 110 6.53 4.61 -15.19
N VAL A 111 6.99 3.98 -16.28
CA VAL A 111 8.33 4.20 -16.90
C VAL A 111 8.15 5.00 -18.17
#